data_AF-A0A843DVK5-F1
#
_entry.id   AF-A0A843DVK5-F1
#
_cell.length_a   1.000
_cell.length_b   1.000
_cell.length_c   1.000
_cell.angle_alpha   90.00
_cell.angle_beta   90.00
_cell.angle_gamma   90.00
#
_symmetry.space_group_name_H-M   'P 1'
#
loop_
_entity.id
_entity.type
_entity.pdbx_description
1 polymer ?
#
loop_
_entity_poly.entity_id
_entity_poly.type
_entity_poly.pdbx_seq_one_letter_code
_entity_poly.pdbx_strand_id
1 'polypeptide(L)'
;MDNPRYTPNDEERKALSTLLSERSIPKLNKLTLSYIEKVTDKKWDDETVLERIRSAVSGQKESYWKEGEKKSVAYRGAYSVLSYMAYQMPGYVHEVSEFFAALVNAGLMRKHIRVLDVGAGPGTATIGIARVLSVIPGMTAEITAVERADTHREAYSYLVPRMLQSFGGNSKANKPLSLDITKELPEGEFDLIICANVV
;
A
#
# COMPACT_ATOMS: atom_id res chain seq x y z
N MET A 1 -1.77 17.22 23.96
CA MET A 1 -3.11 17.52 23.43
C MET A 1 -3.96 16.27 23.57
N ASP A 2 -5.25 16.42 23.85
CA ASP A 2 -6.17 15.28 23.90
C ASP A 2 -6.29 14.65 22.50
N ASN A 3 -6.05 13.34 22.40
CA ASN A 3 -6.17 12.56 21.16
C ASN A 3 -7.18 11.43 21.43
N PRO A 4 -8.48 11.76 21.43
CA PRO A 4 -9.50 10.82 21.87
C PRO A 4 -9.65 9.66 20.88
N ARG A 5 -10.25 8.57 21.37
CA ARG A 5 -10.75 7.50 20.48
C ARG A 5 -11.80 8.09 19.54
N TYR A 6 -11.79 7.60 18.31
CA TYR A 6 -12.72 8.03 17.28
C TYR A 6 -13.76 6.95 17.05
N THR A 7 -15.04 7.33 17.06
CA THR A 7 -16.15 6.46 16.71
C THR A 7 -16.92 7.11 15.58
N PRO A 8 -17.01 6.46 14.40
CA PRO A 8 -17.77 7.00 13.28
C PRO A 8 -19.26 7.13 13.62
N ASN A 9 -19.87 8.22 13.17
CA ASN A 9 -21.31 8.40 13.14
C ASN A 9 -21.94 7.59 11.98
N ASP A 10 -23.28 7.56 11.90
CA ASP A 10 -23.99 6.75 10.91
C ASP A 10 -23.73 7.18 9.45
N GLU A 11 -23.53 8.48 9.19
CA GLU A 11 -23.20 8.99 7.87
C GLU A 11 -21.79 8.56 7.43
N GLU A 12 -20.82 8.62 8.35
CA GLU A 12 -19.44 8.17 8.13
C GLU A 12 -19.38 6.65 7.92
N ARG A 13 -20.17 5.87 8.69
CA ARG A 13 -20.30 4.42 8.48
C ARG A 13 -20.87 4.09 7.11
N LYS A 14 -21.88 4.85 6.66
CA LYS A 14 -22.44 4.71 5.32
C LYS A 14 -21.42 5.06 4.25
N ALA A 15 -20.69 6.16 4.40
CA ALA A 15 -19.63 6.57 3.47
C ALA A 15 -18.52 5.50 3.38
N LEU A 16 -18.10 4.93 4.50
CA LEU A 16 -17.17 3.81 4.55
C LEU A 16 -17.72 2.58 3.83
N SER A 17 -18.98 2.20 4.08
CA SER A 17 -19.59 1.06 3.39
C SER A 17 -19.66 1.27 1.88
N THR A 18 -19.99 2.49 1.43
CA THR A 18 -19.99 2.84 0.00
C THR A 18 -18.59 2.72 -0.59
N LEU A 19 -17.58 3.32 0.06
CA LEU A 19 -16.18 3.23 -0.34
C LEU A 19 -15.72 1.76 -0.44
N LEU A 20 -15.97 0.93 0.57
CA LEU A 20 -15.53 -0.47 0.58
C LEU A 20 -16.23 -1.33 -0.48
N SER A 21 -17.45 -0.95 -0.91
CA SER A 21 -18.16 -1.65 -1.99
C SER A 21 -17.58 -1.41 -3.38
N GLU A 22 -16.79 -0.36 -3.56
CA GLU A 22 -16.10 -0.09 -4.83
C GLU A 22 -15.02 -1.13 -5.08
N ARG A 23 -15.10 -1.83 -6.21
CA ARG A 23 -14.14 -2.88 -6.59
C ARG A 23 -12.93 -2.38 -7.37
N SER A 24 -12.84 -1.08 -7.61
CA SER A 24 -11.79 -0.49 -8.43
C SER A 24 -11.30 0.81 -7.82
N ILE A 25 -10.01 1.08 -8.00
CA ILE A 25 -9.39 2.35 -7.62
C ILE A 25 -8.80 2.96 -8.89
N PRO A 26 -9.59 3.69 -9.70
CA PRO A 26 -9.18 4.11 -11.05
C PRO A 26 -7.89 4.93 -11.07
N LYS A 27 -7.66 5.75 -10.04
CA LYS A 27 -6.43 6.53 -9.91
C LYS A 27 -5.20 5.65 -9.70
N LEU A 28 -5.33 4.60 -8.88
CA LEU A 28 -4.25 3.62 -8.67
C LEU A 28 -3.93 2.91 -9.99
N ASN A 29 -4.95 2.44 -10.71
CA ASN A 29 -4.75 1.80 -12.02
C ASN A 29 -4.01 2.72 -13.00
N LYS A 30 -4.45 3.98 -13.13
CA LYS A 30 -3.81 4.96 -14.01
C LYS A 30 -2.34 5.22 -13.62
N LEU A 31 -2.06 5.34 -12.32
CA LEU A 31 -0.70 5.55 -11.84
C LEU A 31 0.18 4.32 -12.03
N THR A 32 -0.37 3.12 -11.85
CA THR A 32 0.33 1.86 -12.14
C THR A 32 0.72 1.79 -13.61
N LEU A 33 -0.21 2.06 -14.54
CA LEU A 33 0.08 2.07 -15.98
C LEU A 33 1.15 3.11 -16.33
N SER A 34 1.02 4.33 -15.80
CA SER A 34 2.02 5.39 -16.04
C SER A 34 3.39 5.07 -15.44
N TYR A 35 3.44 4.36 -14.32
CA TYR A 35 4.69 3.90 -13.74
C TYR A 35 5.35 2.79 -14.57
N ILE A 36 4.55 1.87 -15.11
CA ILE A 36 5.03 0.86 -16.07
C ILE A 36 5.71 1.56 -17.23
N GLU A 37 5.06 2.55 -17.85
CA GLU A 37 5.63 3.28 -18.99
C GLU A 37 6.91 4.03 -18.63
N LYS A 38 6.95 4.67 -17.46
CA LYS A 38 8.14 5.34 -16.96
C LYS A 38 9.33 4.38 -16.84
N VAL A 39 9.09 3.18 -16.32
CA VAL A 39 10.14 2.21 -15.99
C VAL A 39 10.62 1.43 -17.21
N THR A 40 9.72 1.16 -18.17
CA THR A 40 10.03 0.37 -19.37
C THR A 40 10.44 1.21 -20.57
N ASP A 41 10.21 2.53 -20.52
CA ASP A 41 10.33 3.44 -21.67
C ASP A 41 9.52 2.98 -22.89
N LYS A 42 8.40 2.30 -22.62
CA LYS A 42 7.48 1.74 -23.61
C LYS A 42 6.05 1.98 -23.17
N LYS A 43 5.11 1.96 -24.12
CA LYS A 43 3.68 1.99 -23.75
C LYS A 43 3.31 0.78 -22.90
N TRP A 44 2.36 0.95 -21.98
CA TRP A 44 1.95 -0.14 -21.10
C TRP A 44 1.33 -1.32 -21.87
N ASP A 45 0.77 -1.06 -23.06
CA ASP A 45 0.13 -2.03 -23.95
C ASP A 45 1.08 -2.62 -25.02
N ASP A 46 2.38 -2.30 -24.95
CA ASP A 46 3.41 -2.97 -25.76
C ASP A 46 3.42 -4.47 -25.44
N GLU A 47 3.38 -5.30 -26.48
CA GLU A 47 3.23 -6.75 -26.34
C GLU A 47 4.37 -7.38 -25.53
N THR A 48 5.61 -6.89 -25.70
CA THR A 48 6.77 -7.36 -24.92
C THR A 48 6.65 -6.98 -23.45
N VAL A 49 6.12 -5.78 -23.14
CA VAL A 49 5.87 -5.35 -21.76
C VAL A 49 4.82 -6.24 -21.11
N LEU A 50 3.69 -6.47 -21.79
CA LEU A 50 2.61 -7.33 -21.30
C LEU A 50 3.07 -8.76 -21.09
N GLU A 51 3.82 -9.34 -22.03
CA GLU A 51 4.38 -10.69 -21.91
C GLU A 51 5.29 -10.80 -20.69
N ARG A 52 6.23 -9.85 -20.51
CA ARG A 52 7.14 -9.85 -19.36
C ARG A 52 6.41 -9.71 -18.02
N ILE A 53 5.38 -8.87 -17.95
CA ILE A 53 4.55 -8.75 -16.74
C ILE A 53 3.82 -10.07 -16.47
N ARG A 54 3.20 -10.68 -17.49
CA ARG A 54 2.52 -11.99 -17.34
C ARG A 54 3.49 -13.07 -16.87
N SER A 55 4.67 -13.17 -17.48
CA SER A 55 5.71 -14.13 -17.07
C SER A 55 6.16 -13.89 -15.63
N ALA A 56 6.32 -12.63 -15.21
CA ALA A 56 6.67 -12.29 -13.84
C ALA A 56 5.55 -12.67 -12.85
N VAL A 57 4.28 -12.45 -13.19
CA VAL A 57 3.14 -12.91 -12.38
C VAL A 57 3.12 -14.43 -12.25
N SER A 58 3.29 -15.15 -13.37
CA SER A 58 3.33 -16.62 -13.37
C SER A 58 4.49 -17.15 -12.54
N GLY A 59 5.70 -16.60 -12.72
CA GLY A 59 6.88 -16.99 -11.94
C GLY A 59 6.74 -16.73 -10.44
N GLN A 60 6.13 -15.59 -10.06
CA GLN A 60 5.79 -15.31 -8.66
C GLN A 60 4.85 -16.39 -8.11
N LYS A 61 3.78 -16.75 -8.85
CA LYS A 61 2.85 -17.81 -8.43
C LYS A 61 3.49 -19.19 -8.36
N GLU A 62 4.26 -19.59 -9.36
CA GLU A 62 4.95 -20.89 -9.38
C GLU A 62 5.88 -21.04 -8.17
N SER A 63 6.54 -19.96 -7.74
CA SER A 63 7.38 -19.97 -6.53
C SER A 63 6.57 -20.20 -5.24
N TYR A 64 5.28 -19.86 -5.22
CA TYR A 64 4.38 -20.21 -4.10
C TYR A 64 4.00 -21.69 -4.07
N TRP A 65 3.95 -22.36 -5.23
CA TRP A 65 3.55 -23.78 -5.35
C TRP A 65 4.69 -24.78 -5.18
N LYS A 66 5.95 -24.33 -5.22
CA LYS A 66 7.11 -25.18 -4.93
C LYS A 66 7.29 -25.30 -3.41
N GLU A 67 6.66 -26.30 -2.80
CA GLU A 67 6.94 -26.71 -1.42
C GLU A 67 8.38 -27.26 -1.29
N GLY A 68 9.10 -26.91 -0.22
CA GLY A 68 10.30 -27.63 0.23
C GLY A 68 11.68 -27.08 -0.17
N GLU A 69 11.80 -26.23 -1.19
CA GLU A 69 13.08 -25.55 -1.51
C GLU A 69 13.10 -24.13 -0.94
N LYS A 70 14.26 -23.67 -0.46
CA LYS A 70 14.43 -22.32 0.12
C LYS A 70 13.78 -21.28 -0.79
N LYS A 71 12.65 -20.74 -0.34
CA LYS A 71 11.87 -19.72 -1.04
C LYS A 71 12.74 -18.48 -1.25
N SER A 72 13.42 -18.38 -2.38
CA SER A 72 13.96 -17.11 -2.84
C SER A 72 13.00 -16.60 -3.91
N VAL A 73 11.96 -15.87 -3.50
CA VAL A 73 11.29 -14.95 -4.42
C VAL A 73 12.32 -13.89 -4.73
N ALA A 74 13.12 -14.15 -5.76
CA ALA A 74 14.12 -13.21 -6.20
C ALA A 74 13.36 -12.08 -6.89
N TYR A 75 13.10 -10.99 -6.16
CA TYR A 75 12.70 -9.70 -6.72
C TYR A 75 13.86 -9.15 -7.56
N ARG A 76 14.21 -9.84 -8.65
CA ARG A 76 15.32 -9.47 -9.53
C ARG A 76 14.75 -8.70 -10.71
N GLY A 77 14.93 -7.40 -10.65
CA GLY A 77 14.60 -6.48 -11.73
C GLY A 77 13.24 -5.81 -11.58
N ALA A 78 13.07 -4.75 -12.36
CA ALA A 78 11.90 -3.88 -12.31
C ALA A 78 10.57 -4.62 -12.51
N TYR A 79 10.54 -5.68 -13.33
CA TYR A 79 9.30 -6.41 -13.61
C TYR A 79 8.70 -7.11 -12.39
N SER A 80 9.47 -7.41 -11.33
CA SER A 80 8.91 -7.99 -10.10
C SER A 80 8.00 -7.01 -9.35
N VAL A 81 8.41 -5.73 -9.26
CA VAL A 81 7.58 -4.70 -8.65
C VAL A 81 6.43 -4.30 -9.58
N LEU A 82 6.66 -4.26 -10.90
CA LEU A 82 5.60 -3.96 -11.87
C LEU A 82 4.51 -5.03 -11.87
N SER A 83 4.87 -6.32 -11.82
CA SER A 83 3.91 -7.42 -11.76
C SER A 83 3.12 -7.39 -10.45
N TYR A 84 3.78 -7.14 -9.33
CA TYR A 84 3.11 -6.97 -8.04
C TYR A 84 2.09 -5.82 -8.10
N MET A 85 2.49 -4.65 -8.62
CA MET A 85 1.62 -3.49 -8.75
C MET A 85 0.44 -3.74 -9.69
N ALA A 86 0.65 -4.46 -10.79
CA ALA A 86 -0.39 -4.73 -11.77
C ALA A 86 -1.38 -5.82 -11.32
N TYR A 87 -0.92 -6.79 -10.53
CA TYR A 87 -1.69 -7.99 -10.20
C TYR A 87 -2.13 -8.08 -8.73
N GLN A 88 -1.22 -7.89 -7.77
CA GLN A 88 -1.50 -8.13 -6.34
C GLN A 88 -1.93 -6.86 -5.61
N MET A 89 -1.25 -5.74 -5.87
CA MET A 89 -1.41 -4.50 -5.11
C MET A 89 -2.86 -4.00 -5.04
N PRO A 90 -3.68 -3.99 -6.12
CA PRO A 90 -5.05 -3.47 -6.03
C PRO A 90 -5.91 -4.23 -5.03
N GLY A 91 -5.83 -5.56 -5.03
CA GLY A 91 -6.55 -6.41 -4.07
C GLY A 91 -6.10 -6.14 -2.64
N TYR A 92 -4.79 -6.09 -2.40
CA TYR A 92 -4.27 -5.82 -1.06
C TYR A 92 -4.57 -4.41 -0.55
N VAL A 93 -4.71 -3.41 -1.42
CA VAL A 93 -5.20 -2.07 -1.00
C VAL A 93 -6.64 -2.18 -0.49
N HIS A 94 -7.50 -2.97 -1.14
CA HIS A 94 -8.85 -3.22 -0.64
C HIS A 94 -8.84 -3.96 0.70
N GLU A 95 -8.07 -5.04 0.82
CA GLU A 95 -7.96 -5.81 2.07
C GLU A 95 -7.48 -4.96 3.24
N VAL A 96 -6.44 -4.13 3.05
CA VAL A 96 -5.99 -3.21 4.10
C VAL A 96 -7.04 -2.14 4.40
N SER A 97 -7.77 -1.64 3.38
CA SER A 97 -8.86 -0.69 3.60
C SER A 97 -9.97 -1.30 4.48
N GLU A 98 -10.37 -2.54 4.20
CA GLU A 98 -11.38 -3.25 4.98
C GLU A 98 -10.92 -3.49 6.42
N PHE A 99 -9.70 -3.99 6.58
CA PHE A 99 -9.09 -4.21 7.90
C PHE A 99 -9.05 -2.92 8.72
N PHE A 100 -8.53 -1.84 8.14
CA PHE A 100 -8.41 -0.57 8.85
C PHE A 100 -9.78 0.06 9.15
N ALA A 101 -10.73 -0.01 8.22
CA ALA A 101 -12.10 0.45 8.46
C ALA A 101 -12.78 -0.34 9.59
N ALA A 102 -12.50 -1.63 9.74
CA ALA A 102 -13.01 -2.43 10.85
C ALA A 102 -12.48 -1.93 12.21
N LEU A 103 -11.19 -1.59 12.30
CA LEU A 103 -10.59 -1.00 13.51
C LEU A 103 -11.22 0.35 13.86
N VAL A 104 -11.45 1.19 12.85
CA VAL A 104 -12.10 2.50 13.04
C VAL A 104 -13.56 2.33 13.48
N ASN A 105 -14.32 1.45 12.83
CA ASN A 105 -15.72 1.17 13.19
C ASN A 105 -15.90 0.64 14.61
N ALA A 106 -14.90 -0.10 15.11
CA ALA A 106 -14.85 -0.64 16.47
C ALA A 106 -14.40 0.38 17.53
N GLY A 107 -14.10 1.63 17.14
CA GLY A 107 -13.64 2.66 18.07
C GLY A 107 -12.25 2.41 18.64
N LEU A 108 -11.43 1.61 17.95
CA LEU A 108 -10.09 1.23 18.41
C LEU A 108 -9.02 2.25 18.01
N MET A 109 -9.30 3.09 17.02
CA MET A 109 -8.37 4.10 16.52
C MET A 109 -8.62 5.46 17.19
N ARG A 110 -7.56 6.26 17.30
CA ARG A 110 -7.63 7.65 17.76
C ARG A 110 -7.88 8.60 16.59
N LYS A 111 -8.26 9.84 16.88
CA LYS A 111 -8.50 10.86 15.86
C LYS A 111 -7.25 11.18 15.02
N HIS A 112 -6.09 11.24 15.65
CA HIS A 112 -4.81 11.44 14.97
C HIS A 112 -3.93 10.22 15.22
N ILE A 113 -3.61 9.45 14.19
CA ILE A 113 -2.84 8.20 14.32
C ILE A 113 -1.44 8.33 13.75
N ARG A 114 -0.48 7.72 14.44
CA ARG A 114 0.87 7.47 13.94
C ARG A 114 0.99 6.02 13.52
N VAL A 115 1.33 5.79 12.26
CA VAL A 115 1.41 4.45 11.66
C VAL A 115 2.85 4.12 11.31
N LEU A 116 3.29 2.91 11.66
CA LEU A 116 4.51 2.31 11.12
C LEU A 116 4.12 1.25 10.07
N ASP A 117 4.44 1.51 8.81
CA ASP A 117 4.24 0.60 7.67
C ASP A 117 5.54 -0.16 7.38
N VAL A 118 5.63 -1.39 7.90
CA VAL A 118 6.83 -2.23 7.85
C VAL A 118 6.80 -3.10 6.60
N GLY A 119 7.86 -3.05 5.78
CA GLY A 119 7.89 -3.73 4.49
C GLY A 119 6.89 -3.10 3.52
N ALA A 120 6.89 -1.76 3.46
CA ALA A 120 5.84 -0.97 2.82
C ALA A 120 5.67 -1.26 1.31
N GLY A 121 6.66 -1.88 0.67
CA GLY A 121 6.64 -2.17 -0.75
C GLY A 121 6.40 -0.92 -1.59
N PRO A 122 5.54 -0.97 -2.62
CA PRO A 122 5.13 0.21 -3.38
C PRO A 122 4.08 1.09 -2.65
N GLY A 123 3.75 0.80 -1.38
CA GLY A 123 2.87 1.60 -0.54
C GLY A 123 1.44 1.08 -0.41
N THR A 124 1.24 -0.23 -0.53
CA THR A 124 -0.10 -0.86 -0.46
C THR A 124 -0.84 -0.45 0.82
N ALA A 125 -0.23 -0.67 1.99
CA ALA A 125 -0.91 -0.44 3.25
C ALA A 125 -1.11 1.05 3.52
N THR A 126 -0.08 1.86 3.26
CA THR A 126 -0.18 3.32 3.25
C THR A 126 -1.37 3.83 2.44
N ILE A 127 -1.56 3.34 1.21
CA ILE A 127 -2.66 3.74 0.33
C ILE A 127 -4.01 3.25 0.87
N GLY A 128 -4.10 2.03 1.39
CA GLY A 128 -5.33 1.48 1.97
C GLY A 128 -5.82 2.28 3.18
N ILE A 129 -4.91 2.65 4.09
CA ILE A 129 -5.21 3.50 5.24
C ILE A 129 -5.69 4.88 4.78
N ALA A 130 -4.94 5.52 3.87
CA ALA A 130 -5.30 6.84 3.37
C ALA A 130 -6.63 6.86 2.62
N ARG A 131 -6.95 5.78 1.91
CA ARG A 131 -8.23 5.61 1.22
C ARG A 131 -9.40 5.65 2.20
N VAL A 132 -9.32 4.93 3.32
CA VAL A 132 -10.33 4.96 4.39
C VAL A 132 -10.45 6.35 4.99
N LEU A 133 -9.32 6.99 5.32
CA LEU A 133 -9.33 8.32 5.93
C LEU A 133 -9.85 9.43 4.99
N SER A 134 -9.91 9.18 3.67
CA SER A 134 -10.46 10.14 2.70
C SER A 134 -11.95 10.42 2.88
N VAL A 135 -12.69 9.50 3.50
CA VAL A 135 -14.14 9.62 3.73
C VAL A 135 -14.50 9.82 5.20
N ILE A 136 -13.51 9.99 6.08
CA ILE A 136 -13.71 10.19 7.52
C ILE A 136 -13.20 11.59 7.91
N PRO A 137 -14.07 12.60 7.99
CA PRO A 137 -13.66 13.96 8.28
C PRO A 137 -12.97 14.10 9.64
N GLY A 138 -11.83 14.79 9.66
CA GLY A 138 -11.13 15.14 10.88
C GLY A 138 -10.31 14.02 11.52
N MET A 139 -10.32 12.80 10.98
CA MET A 139 -9.28 11.81 11.28
C MET A 139 -8.06 12.03 10.40
N THR A 140 -6.86 11.87 10.96
CA THR A 140 -5.60 12.01 10.20
C THR A 140 -4.59 10.93 10.52
N ALA A 141 -3.69 10.64 9.57
CA ALA A 141 -2.57 9.74 9.77
C ALA A 141 -1.22 10.37 9.42
N GLU A 142 -0.23 10.12 10.26
CA GLU A 142 1.19 10.30 9.95
C GLU A 142 1.84 8.92 9.79
N ILE A 143 2.30 8.62 8.59
CA ILE A 143 2.73 7.26 8.19
C ILE A 143 4.24 7.26 7.98
N THR A 144 4.93 6.46 8.77
CA THR A 144 6.35 6.14 8.63
C THR A 144 6.46 4.80 7.93
N ALA A 145 6.98 4.80 6.70
CA ALA A 145 7.18 3.58 5.92
C ALA A 145 8.63 3.10 6.01
N VAL A 146 8.83 1.78 6.06
CA VAL A 146 10.14 1.13 6.02
C VAL A 146 10.16 0.13 4.89
N GLU A 147 11.17 0.21 4.03
CA GLU A 147 11.35 -0.73 2.92
C GLU A 147 12.84 -0.85 2.57
N ARG A 148 13.31 -2.09 2.38
CA ARG A 148 14.72 -2.37 2.07
C ARG A 148 14.99 -2.30 0.57
N ALA A 149 14.06 -2.73 -0.27
CA ALA A 149 14.26 -2.85 -1.71
C ALA A 149 14.13 -1.50 -2.43
N ASP A 150 15.19 -1.08 -3.12
CA ASP A 150 15.23 0.19 -3.85
C ASP A 150 14.12 0.33 -4.90
N THR A 151 13.83 -0.75 -5.63
CA THR A 151 12.77 -0.78 -6.64
C THR A 151 11.38 -0.55 -6.05
N HIS A 152 11.13 -1.06 -4.83
CA HIS A 152 9.88 -0.84 -4.10
C HIS A 152 9.81 0.59 -3.57
N ARG A 153 10.91 1.12 -3.02
CA ARG A 153 10.98 2.53 -2.57
C ARG A 153 10.79 3.52 -3.70
N GLU A 154 11.32 3.23 -4.89
CA GLU A 154 11.09 4.06 -6.08
C GLU A 154 9.60 4.06 -6.46
N ALA A 155 8.99 2.88 -6.54
CA ALA A 155 7.57 2.74 -6.84
C ALA A 155 6.69 3.46 -5.80
N TYR A 156 7.00 3.29 -4.51
CA TYR A 156 6.35 4.01 -3.42
C TYR A 156 6.44 5.52 -3.62
N SER A 157 7.65 6.03 -3.85
CA SER A 157 7.90 7.46 -4.03
C SER A 157 7.19 8.04 -5.26
N TYR A 158 6.90 7.20 -6.25
CA TYR A 158 6.09 7.57 -7.41
C TYR A 158 4.58 7.55 -7.08
N LEU A 159 4.07 6.48 -6.49
CA LEU A 159 2.63 6.26 -6.29
C LEU A 159 2.06 7.04 -5.11
N VAL A 160 2.64 6.86 -3.93
CA VAL A 160 2.02 7.25 -2.66
C VAL A 160 1.71 8.75 -2.62
N PRO A 161 2.65 9.67 -2.91
CA PRO A 161 2.34 11.10 -2.86
C PRO A 161 1.17 11.50 -3.77
N ARG A 162 1.07 10.87 -4.95
CA ARG A 162 0.00 11.14 -5.93
C ARG A 162 -1.35 10.56 -5.51
N MET A 163 -1.34 9.42 -4.80
CA MET A 163 -2.54 8.83 -4.21
C MET A 163 -3.04 9.66 -3.02
N LEU A 164 -2.14 10.02 -2.09
CA LEU A 164 -2.50 10.83 -0.92
C LEU A 164 -3.09 12.19 -1.33
N GLN A 165 -2.52 12.83 -2.36
CA GLN A 165 -3.07 14.05 -2.92
C GLN A 165 -4.50 13.86 -3.45
N SER A 166 -4.79 12.73 -4.11
CA SER A 166 -6.13 12.42 -4.61
C SER A 166 -7.16 12.12 -3.53
N PHE A 167 -6.71 11.82 -2.31
CA PHE A 167 -7.54 11.51 -1.14
C PHE A 167 -7.77 12.71 -0.21
N GLY A 168 -7.43 13.92 -0.64
CA GLY A 168 -7.73 15.14 0.13
C GLY A 168 -6.75 15.45 1.27
N GLY A 169 -5.66 14.69 1.43
CA GLY A 169 -4.54 15.07 2.30
C GLY A 169 -4.71 14.78 3.80
N ASN A 170 -5.71 13.99 4.21
CA ASN A 170 -5.86 13.55 5.61
C ASN A 170 -4.72 12.62 6.09
N SER A 171 -3.91 12.11 5.17
CA SER A 171 -2.73 11.31 5.48
C SER A 171 -1.46 11.97 4.96
N LYS A 172 -0.40 11.91 5.74
CA LYS A 172 0.94 12.33 5.36
C LYS A 172 1.85 11.11 5.42
N ALA A 173 2.64 10.92 4.37
CA ALA A 173 3.67 9.90 4.34
C ALA A 173 4.93 10.47 3.68
N ASN A 174 6.08 10.24 4.29
CA ASN A 174 7.37 10.59 3.70
C ASN A 174 7.88 9.45 2.81
N LYS A 175 9.02 9.66 2.15
CA LYS A 175 9.71 8.57 1.44
C LYS A 175 10.04 7.45 2.44
N PRO A 176 9.98 6.17 2.05
CA PRO A 176 10.28 5.08 2.96
C PRO A 176 11.72 5.14 3.46
N LEU A 177 11.91 4.83 4.74
CA LEU A 177 13.20 4.62 5.35
C LEU A 177 13.85 3.37 4.77
N SER A 178 15.11 3.48 4.39
CA SER A 178 15.90 2.41 3.78
C SER A 178 16.52 1.51 4.86
N LEU A 179 15.68 0.77 5.59
CA LEU A 179 16.13 -0.05 6.73
C LEU A 179 15.88 -1.53 6.48
N ASP A 180 16.75 -2.36 7.07
CA ASP A 180 16.52 -3.79 7.22
C ASP A 180 15.93 -4.03 8.61
N ILE A 181 14.67 -4.40 8.64
CA ILE A 181 13.86 -4.57 9.85
C ILE A 181 14.36 -5.71 10.77
N THR A 182 15.21 -6.60 10.25
CA THR A 182 15.86 -7.65 11.05
C THR A 182 17.02 -7.12 11.87
N LYS A 183 17.45 -5.88 11.59
CA LYS A 183 18.57 -5.21 12.26
C LYS A 183 18.12 -3.99 13.05
N GLU A 184 17.18 -3.23 12.49
CA GLU A 184 16.76 -1.95 13.02
C GLU A 184 15.30 -1.67 12.68
N LEU A 185 14.55 -1.15 13.66
CA LEU A 185 13.22 -0.60 13.46
C LEU A 185 13.21 0.86 13.91
N PRO A 186 12.43 1.73 13.25
CA PRO A 186 12.28 3.11 13.70
C PRO A 186 11.75 3.17 15.13
N GLU A 187 12.44 3.95 15.96
CA GLU A 187 11.94 4.28 17.29
C GLU A 187 10.80 5.31 17.20
N GLY A 188 9.85 5.20 18.13
CA GLY A 188 8.73 6.13 18.22
C GLY A 188 7.51 5.50 18.84
N GLU A 189 6.54 6.34 19.17
CA GLU A 189 5.22 5.89 19.59
C GLU A 189 4.33 5.76 18.35
N PHE A 190 3.81 4.55 18.12
CA PHE A 190 2.90 4.25 17.03
C PHE A 190 1.56 3.77 17.59
N ASP A 191 0.47 4.25 16.99
CA ASP A 191 -0.89 3.79 17.30
C ASP A 191 -1.25 2.51 16.53
N LEU A 192 -0.60 2.31 15.37
CA LEU A 192 -0.73 1.14 14.52
C LEU A 192 0.62 0.76 13.91
N ILE A 193 0.99 -0.51 14.02
CA ILE A 193 2.11 -1.10 13.29
C ILE A 193 1.52 -2.13 12.33
N ILE A 194 1.82 -2.01 11.04
CA ILE A 194 1.36 -2.93 10.00
C ILE A 194 2.57 -3.66 9.41
N CYS A 195 2.43 -4.98 9.28
CA CYS A 195 3.45 -5.86 8.69
C CYS A 195 2.78 -6.67 7.56
N ALA A 196 2.57 -6.03 6.41
CA ALA A 196 1.86 -6.65 5.29
C ALA A 196 2.83 -7.50 4.43
N ASN A 197 2.80 -8.82 4.62
CA ASN A 197 3.65 -9.79 3.90
C ASN A 197 5.15 -9.56 4.10
N VAL A 198 5.53 -9.26 5.34
CA VAL A 198 6.92 -9.17 5.78
C VAL A 198 7.43 -10.59 6.06
N VAL A 199 8.58 -10.95 5.48
CA VAL A 199 9.20 -12.28 5.59
C VAL A 199 10.64 -12.19 6.07
#